data_AF-A0A349SFR2-F1
#
_entry.id   AF-A0A349SFR2-F1
#
_cell.length_a   1.000
_cell.length_b   1.000
_cell.length_c   1.000
_cell.angle_alpha   90.00
_cell.angle_beta   90.00
_cell.angle_gamma   90.00
#
_symmetry.space_group_name_H-M   'P 1'
#
loop_
_entity.id
_entity.type
_entity.pdbx_description
1 polymer ?
#
loop_
_entity_poly.entity_id
_entity_poly.type
_entity_poly.pdbx_seq_one_letter_code
_entity_poly.pdbx_strand_id
1 'polypeptide(L)'
;MALTADQIRFYQDNGYLLLEQAIPSRVLTSLRETVDRFIEASRAVEASNRIYDLDQSHSADNPRIRRLKDPHLRDPLFKQIAECST
;
A
#
# COMPACT_ATOMS: atom_id res chain seq x y z
N MET A 1 -18.97 2.37 7.94
CA MET A 1 -19.64 2.43 6.63
C MET A 1 -20.31 1.08 6.40
N ALA A 2 -21.59 1.05 6.03
CA ALA A 2 -22.29 -0.21 5.74
C ALA A 2 -22.50 -0.34 4.22
N LEU A 3 -22.38 -1.54 3.67
CA LEU A 3 -22.63 -1.81 2.25
C LEU A 3 -24.14 -1.80 1.97
N THR A 4 -24.55 -1.27 0.83
CA THR A 4 -25.96 -1.36 0.40
C THR A 4 -26.28 -2.75 -0.15
N ALA A 5 -27.57 -3.11 -0.19
CA ALA A 5 -28.01 -4.38 -0.78
C ALA A 5 -27.58 -4.51 -2.25
N ASP A 6 -27.62 -3.42 -3.02
CA ASP A 6 -27.20 -3.41 -4.41
C ASP A 6 -25.69 -3.62 -4.57
N GLN A 7 -24.87 -3.04 -3.68
CA GLN A 7 -23.42 -3.26 -3.66
C GLN A 7 -23.07 -4.70 -3.30
N ILE A 8 -23.80 -5.30 -2.35
CA ILE A 8 -23.64 -6.71 -1.98
C ILE A 8 -23.98 -7.62 -3.15
N ARG A 9 -25.13 -7.40 -3.79
CA ARG A 9 -25.53 -8.17 -4.99
C ARG A 9 -24.53 -8.02 -6.11
N PHE A 10 -24.07 -6.78 -6.38
CA PHE A 10 -23.05 -6.53 -7.40
C PHE A 10 -21.77 -7.33 -7.14
N TYR A 11 -21.27 -7.34 -5.90
CA TYR A 11 -20.10 -8.13 -5.53
C TYR A 11 -20.33 -9.63 -5.73
N GLN A 12 -21.49 -10.16 -5.34
CA GLN A 12 -21.85 -11.57 -5.49
C GLN A 12 -21.90 -11.99 -6.97
N ASP A 13 -22.46 -11.13 -7.83
CA ASP A 13 -22.63 -11.42 -9.26
C ASP A 13 -21.32 -11.26 -10.05
N ASN A 14 -20.45 -10.32 -9.64
CA ASN A 14 -19.29 -9.90 -10.46
C ASN A 14 -17.92 -10.25 -9.84
N GLY A 15 -17.86 -10.60 -8.55
CA GLY A 15 -16.62 -10.92 -7.83
C GLY A 15 -15.76 -9.71 -7.43
N TYR A 16 -16.22 -8.48 -7.65
CA TYR A 16 -15.55 -7.25 -7.23
C TYR A 16 -16.55 -6.15 -6.88
N LEU A 17 -16.09 -5.10 -6.18
CA LEU A 17 -16.89 -3.92 -5.86
C LEU A 17 -16.02 -2.68 -5.90
N LEU A 18 -16.49 -1.62 -6.56
CA LEU A 18 -15.90 -0.29 -6.46
C LEU A 18 -16.51 0.43 -5.25
N LEU A 19 -15.68 0.75 -4.27
CA LEU A 19 -16.03 1.63 -3.16
C LEU A 19 -15.20 2.90 -3.25
N GLU A 20 -15.89 3.99 -3.59
CA GLU A 20 -15.26 5.31 -3.62
C GLU A 20 -14.94 5.77 -2.20
N GLN A 21 -13.79 6.40 -2.03
CA GLN A 21 -13.36 7.01 -0.77
C GLN A 21 -13.38 6.05 0.44
N ALA A 22 -13.18 4.74 0.20
CA ALA A 22 -13.12 3.74 1.26
C ALA A 22 -12.02 4.01 2.31
N ILE A 23 -10.97 4.74 1.91
CA ILE A 23 -9.91 5.23 2.80
C ILE A 23 -10.04 6.75 2.90
N PRO A 24 -10.12 7.33 4.11
CA PRO A 24 -10.15 8.79 4.29
C PRO A 24 -8.94 9.46 3.63
N SER A 25 -9.16 10.59 2.96
CA SER A 25 -8.12 11.30 2.21
C SER A 25 -6.87 11.60 3.05
N ARG A 26 -7.04 12.04 4.30
CA ARG A 26 -5.92 12.29 5.24
C ARG A 26 -5.03 11.06 5.45
N VAL A 27 -5.65 9.88 5.56
CA VAL A 27 -4.96 8.62 5.82
C VAL A 27 -4.24 8.15 4.55
N LEU A 28 -4.90 8.30 3.40
CA LEU A 28 -4.28 8.02 2.10
C LEU A 28 -3.04 8.89 1.86
N THR A 29 -3.07 10.17 2.26
CA THR A 29 -1.89 11.05 2.21
C THR A 29 -0.76 10.52 3.07
N SER A 30 -1.02 10.18 4.34
CA SER A 30 0.01 9.62 5.25
C SER A 30 0.58 8.29 4.77
N LEU A 31 -0.25 7.43 4.14
CA LEU A 31 0.21 6.19 3.51
C LEU A 31 1.20 6.47 2.38
N ARG A 32 0.89 7.44 1.51
CA ARG A 32 1.78 7.84 0.40
C ARG A 32 3.10 8.39 0.91
N GLU A 33 3.07 9.30 1.87
CA GLU A 33 4.28 9.85 2.50
C GLU A 33 5.15 8.74 3.13
N THR A 34 4.51 7.74 3.73
CA THR A 34 5.22 6.58 4.28
C THR A 34 5.86 5.73 3.19
N VAL A 35 5.17 5.49 2.07
CA VAL A 35 5.75 4.80 0.91
C VAL A 35 6.92 5.60 0.33
N ASP A 36 6.81 6.92 0.22
CA ASP A 36 7.88 7.78 -0.28
C ASP A 36 9.14 7.68 0.59
N ARG A 37 8.99 7.60 1.92
CA ARG A 37 10.11 7.32 2.84
C ARG A 37 10.77 5.97 2.58
N PHE A 38 10.01 4.92 2.27
CA PHE A 38 10.56 3.62 1.91
C PHE A 38 11.25 3.63 0.53
N ILE A 39 10.72 4.37 -0.43
CA ILE A 39 11.37 4.58 -1.73
C ILE A 39 12.71 5.29 -1.54
N GLU A 40 12.75 6.34 -0.71
CA GLU A 40 14.01 7.02 -0.45
C GLU A 40 15.03 6.14 0.28
N ALA A 41 14.60 5.43 1.33
CA ALA A 41 15.46 4.48 2.02
C ALA A 41 16.00 3.37 1.10
N SER A 42 15.29 3.04 0.01
CA SER A 42 15.72 2.01 -0.94
C SER A 42 16.97 2.41 -1.75
N ARG A 43 17.34 3.70 -1.83
CA ARG A 43 18.57 4.13 -2.53
C ARG A 43 19.84 3.45 -2.00
N ALA A 44 19.86 3.11 -0.71
CA ALA A 44 20.97 2.43 -0.06
C ALA A 44 20.95 0.89 -0.24
N VAL A 45 20.02 0.37 -1.05
CA VAL A 45 19.80 -1.07 -1.22
C VAL A 45 20.14 -1.48 -2.64
N GLU A 46 21.24 -2.21 -2.82
CA GLU A 46 21.74 -2.58 -4.15
C GLU A 46 21.07 -3.82 -4.75
N ALA A 47 20.39 -4.64 -3.92
CA ALA A 47 19.72 -5.86 -4.37
C ALA A 47 18.43 -6.14 -3.58
N SER A 48 17.46 -6.78 -4.25
CA SER A 48 16.23 -7.25 -3.60
C SER A 48 16.53 -8.07 -2.35
N ASN A 49 15.80 -7.79 -1.28
CA ASN A 49 16.02 -8.40 0.03
C ASN A 49 14.67 -8.74 0.70
N ARG A 50 14.66 -8.96 2.01
CA ARG A 50 13.42 -9.29 2.75
C ARG A 50 12.41 -8.15 2.82
N ILE A 51 12.84 -6.91 2.60
CA ILE A 51 12.01 -5.71 2.67
C ILE A 51 11.61 -5.26 1.26
N TYR A 52 12.58 -5.22 0.34
CA TYR A 52 12.36 -4.69 -1.00
C TYR A 52 12.41 -5.78 -2.06
N ASP A 53 11.48 -5.71 -3.01
CA ASP A 53 11.69 -6.22 -4.37
C ASP A 53 12.02 -5.04 -5.28
N LEU A 54 13.27 -4.95 -5.72
CA LEU A 54 13.76 -3.89 -6.58
C LEU A 54 13.39 -4.15 -8.04
N ASP A 55 13.24 -3.06 -8.79
CA ASP A 55 13.19 -3.11 -10.25
C ASP A 55 14.59 -3.33 -10.83
N GLN A 56 14.69 -3.86 -12.05
CA GLN A 56 15.99 -4.02 -12.73
C GLN A 56 16.67 -2.69 -13.01
N SER A 57 15.89 -1.61 -13.14
CA SER A 57 16.38 -0.24 -13.37
C SER A 57 16.65 0.53 -12.08
N HIS A 58 16.60 -0.13 -10.91
CA HIS A 58 16.88 0.49 -9.63
C HIS A 58 18.35 0.94 -9.53
N SER A 59 18.56 2.15 -9.04
CA SER A 59 19.87 2.61 -8.56
C SER A 59 19.70 3.61 -7.42
N ALA A 60 20.80 3.94 -6.74
CA ALA A 60 20.81 4.98 -5.73
C ALA A 60 20.32 6.34 -6.26
N ASP A 61 20.62 6.69 -7.52
CA ASP A 61 20.15 7.95 -8.13
C ASP A 61 18.74 7.85 -8.70
N ASN A 62 18.28 6.64 -9.02
CA ASN A 62 16.97 6.33 -9.58
C ASN A 62 16.28 5.20 -8.78
N PRO A 63 15.78 5.49 -7.55
CA PRO A 63 15.20 4.46 -6.69
C PRO A 63 13.91 3.95 -7.30
N ARG A 64 13.91 2.67 -7.68
CA ARG A 64 12.73 1.99 -8.24
C ARG A 64 12.47 0.68 -7.51
N ILE A 65 11.30 0.59 -6.89
CA ILE A 65 10.84 -0.62 -6.19
C ILE A 65 9.62 -1.18 -6.91
N ARG A 66 9.57 -2.50 -7.11
CA ARG A 66 8.38 -3.21 -7.61
C ARG A 66 7.43 -3.57 -6.48
N ARG A 67 7.96 -3.88 -5.29
CA ARG A 67 7.17 -4.23 -4.12
C ARG A 67 7.89 -3.89 -2.83
N LEU A 68 7.18 -3.26 -1.90
CA LEU A 68 7.49 -3.25 -0.48
C LEU A 68 6.86 -4.49 0.16
N LYS A 69 7.68 -5.40 0.70
CA LYS A 69 7.23 -6.66 1.30
C LYS A 69 6.79 -6.42 2.75
N ASP A 70 5.66 -7.02 3.12
CA ASP A 70 5.08 -6.99 4.47
C ASP A 70 5.08 -5.60 5.14
N PRO A 71 4.49 -4.56 4.51
CA PRO A 71 4.58 -3.19 5.00
C PRO A 71 3.96 -3.01 6.41
N HIS A 72 2.99 -3.84 6.77
CA HIS A 72 2.38 -3.89 8.10
C HIS A 72 3.36 -4.31 9.22
N LEU A 73 4.47 -4.98 8.90
CA LEU A 73 5.53 -5.29 9.86
C LEU A 73 6.56 -4.16 9.99
N ARG A 74 6.50 -3.15 9.12
CA ARG A 74 7.52 -2.11 8.98
C ARG A 74 7.05 -0.74 9.41
N ASP A 75 5.76 -0.44 9.24
CA ASP A 75 5.17 0.81 9.67
C ASP A 75 3.80 0.58 10.33
N PRO A 76 3.56 1.14 11.53
CA PRO A 76 2.29 0.98 12.26
C PRO A 76 1.07 1.43 11.46
N LEU A 77 1.20 2.41 10.57
CA LEU A 77 0.07 2.93 9.78
C LEU A 77 -0.51 1.84 8.87
N PHE A 78 0.35 1.03 8.23
CA PHE A 78 -0.11 -0.08 7.40
C PHE A 78 -0.79 -1.17 8.22
N LYS A 79 -0.33 -1.41 9.45
CA LYS A 79 -0.98 -2.34 10.37
C LYS A 79 -2.36 -1.83 10.79
N GLN A 80 -2.46 -0.56 11.18
CA GLN A 80 -3.73 0.06 11.57
C GLN A 80 -4.77 0.01 10.46
N ILE A 81 -4.35 0.22 9.21
CA ILE A 81 -5.25 0.13 8.06
C ILE A 81 -5.72 -1.30 7.81
N ALA A 82 -4.83 -2.29 7.91
CA ALA A 82 -5.20 -3.70 7.75
C ALA A 82 -6.16 -4.18 8.86
N GLU A 83 -6.05 -3.62 10.06
CA GLU A 83 -6.90 -3.91 11.21
C GLU A 83 -8.18 -3.05 11.25
N CYS A 84 -8.36 -2.14 10.28
CA CYS A 84 -9.45 -1.15 10.28
C CYS A 84 -9.53 -0.33 11.58
N SER A 85 -8.38 0.01 12.18
CA SER A 85 -8.26 0.68 13.49
C SER A 85 -7.82 2.15 13.41
N THR A 86 -7.98 2.77 12.23
CA THR A 86 -7.52 4.15 11.91
C THR A 86 -8.67 5.14 11.75
#